data_AF-A0A289GF34-F1
#
_entry.id   AF-A0A289GF34-F1
#
_cell.length_a   1.000
_cell.length_b   1.000
_cell.length_c   1.000
_cell.angle_alpha   90.00
_cell.angle_beta   90.00
_cell.angle_gamma   90.00
#
_symmetry.space_group_name_H-M   'P 1'
#
loop_
_entity.id
_entity.type
_entity.pdbx_description
1 polymer ?
#
loop_
_entity_poly.entity_id
_entity_poly.type
_entity_poly.pdbx_seq_one_letter_code
_entity_poly.pdbx_strand_id
1 'polypeptide(L)' 'MDKWEFYKDGSDLWRWRRTASNGRIVGASSQGYVNKSDCEDNARRNGWNG' A
#
# COMPACT_ATOMS: atom_id res chain seq x y z
N MET A 1 11.22 -0.05 12.02
CA MET A 1 10.25 -0.97 11.38
C MET A 1 9.71 -0.31 10.14
N ASP A 2 9.21 -1.09 9.21
CA ASP A 2 8.64 -0.55 7.96
C ASP A 2 7.26 0.05 8.24
N LYS A 3 6.97 1.18 7.59
CA LYS A 3 5.68 1.85 7.64
C LYS A 3 4.87 1.43 6.42
N TRP A 4 3.63 1.04 6.66
CA TRP A 4 2.64 0.80 5.61
C TRP A 4 1.62 1.93 5.63
N GLU A 5 1.34 2.50 4.47
CA GLU A 5 0.38 3.59 4.30
C GLU A 5 -0.64 3.20 3.25
N PHE A 6 -1.92 3.36 3.58
CA PHE A 6 -3.04 3.18 2.67
C PHE A 6 -3.68 4.54 2.42
N TYR A 7 -3.78 4.94 1.17
CA TYR A 7 -4.26 6.25 0.78
C TYR A 7 -5.02 6.18 -0.53
N LYS A 8 -5.81 7.22 -0.83
CA LYS A 8 -6.43 7.38 -2.15
C LYS A 8 -5.57 8.27 -3.03
N ASP A 9 -5.41 7.88 -4.30
CA ASP A 9 -4.73 8.69 -5.31
C ASP A 9 -5.67 9.77 -5.89
N GLY A 10 -5.18 10.54 -6.87
CA GLY A 10 -5.96 11.60 -7.52
C GLY A 10 -7.17 11.11 -8.32
N SER A 11 -7.31 9.80 -8.52
CA SER A 11 -8.45 9.16 -9.17
C SER A 11 -9.42 8.53 -8.16
N ASP A 12 -9.29 8.85 -6.87
CA ASP A 12 -10.07 8.29 -5.76
C ASP A 12 -9.90 6.76 -5.58
N LEU A 13 -8.82 6.20 -6.12
CA LEU A 13 -8.48 4.78 -6.00
C LEU A 13 -7.53 4.54 -4.84
N TRP A 14 -7.77 3.49 -4.07
CA TRP A 14 -6.91 3.04 -2.99
C TRP A 14 -5.58 2.51 -3.51
N ARG A 15 -4.51 2.91 -2.83
CA ARG A 15 -3.13 2.47 -3.02
C ARG A 15 -2.48 2.19 -1.69
N TRP A 16 -1.40 1.41 -1.74
CA TRP A 16 -0.53 1.21 -0.59
C TRP A 16 0.92 1.55 -0.94
N ARG A 17 1.68 2.02 0.04
CA ARG A 17 3.14 2.12 -0.02
C ARG A 17 3.75 1.54 1.24
N ARG A 18 4.91 0.90 1.08
CA ARG A 18 5.77 0.43 2.16
C ARG A 18 7.04 1.26 2.17
N THR A 19 7.28 1.92 3.29
CA THR A 19 8.46 2.75 3.52
C THR A 19 9.35 2.06 4.54
N ALA A 20 10.58 1.75 4.18
CA ALA A 20 11.56 1.19 5.10
C ALA A 20 11.94 2.20 6.19
N SER A 21 12.52 1.72 7.30
CA SER A 21 12.93 2.59 8.41
C SER A 21 13.94 3.68 8.03
N ASN A 22 14.63 3.53 6.90
CA ASN A 22 15.53 4.52 6.33
C ASN A 22 14.83 5.57 5.45
N GLY A 23 13.49 5.59 5.42
CA GLY A 23 12.68 6.53 4.66
C GLY A 23 12.50 6.20 3.17
N ARG A 24 13.13 5.12 2.67
CA ARG A 24 13.00 4.72 1.26
C ARG A 24 11.72 3.93 1.04
N ILE A 25 11.02 4.22 -0.05
CA ILE A 25 9.91 3.38 -0.50
C ILE A 25 10.50 2.09 -1.07
N VAL A 26 10.12 0.95 -0.47
CA VAL A 26 10.60 -0.39 -0.84
C VAL A 26 9.50 -1.27 -1.42
N GLY A 27 8.26 -0.78 -1.46
CA GLY A 27 7.14 -1.42 -2.14
C GLY A 27 5.99 -0.43 -2.33
N ALA A 28 5.21 -0.62 -3.39
CA ALA A 28 3.98 0.13 -3.63
C ALA A 28 3.02 -0.71 -4.48
N SER A 29 1.73 -0.40 -4.39
CA SER A 29 0.71 -0.97 -5.27
C SER A 29 0.98 -0.60 -6.73
N SER A 30 0.99 -1.59 -7.63
CA SER A 30 1.14 -1.39 -9.09
C SER A 30 -0.11 -0.83 -9.77
N GLN A 31 -1.26 -0.90 -9.11
CA GLN A 31 -2.56 -0.42 -9.60
C GLN A 31 -3.35 0.25 -8.48
N GLY A 32 -4.36 1.03 -8.83
CA GLY A 32 -5.34 1.57 -7.89
C GLY A 32 -6.53 0.63 -7.72
N TYR A 33 -7.10 0.57 -6.51
CA TYR A 33 -8.23 -0.29 -6.17
C TYR A 33 -9.46 0.55 -5.81
N VAL A 34 -10.65 0.14 -6.26
CA VAL A 34 -11.90 0.84 -5.89
C VAL A 34 -12.21 0.65 -4.40
N ASN A 35 -11.98 -0.56 -3.88
CA ASN A 35 -12.23 -0.89 -2.48
C ASN A 35 -10.92 -0.94 -1.67
N LYS A 36 -11.00 -0.51 -0.41
CA LYS A 36 -9.86 -0.57 0.52
C LYS A 36 -9.44 -2.01 0.81
N SER A 37 -10.41 -2.92 0.95
CA SER A 37 -10.17 -4.35 1.20
C SER A 37 -9.30 -4.99 0.11
N ASP A 38 -9.56 -4.69 -1.15
CA ASP A 38 -8.82 -5.25 -2.29
C ASP A 38 -7.37 -4.75 -2.29
N CYS A 39 -7.18 -3.47 -1.90
CA CYS A 39 -5.86 -2.87 -1.72
C CYS A 39 -5.08 -3.53 -0.56
N GLU A 40 -5.76 -3.74 0.56
CA GLU A 40 -5.23 -4.45 1.72
C GLU A 40 -4.85 -5.90 1.40
N ASP A 41 -5.67 -6.64 0.66
CA ASP A 41 -5.35 -7.99 0.21
C ASP A 41 -4.14 -8.04 -0.70
N ASN A 42 -4.00 -7.05 -1.60
CA ASN A 42 -2.78 -6.93 -2.39
C ASN A 42 -1.56 -6.61 -1.52
N ALA A 43 -1.68 -5.74 -0.51
CA ALA A 43 -0.60 -5.47 0.43
C ALA A 43 -0.21 -6.74 1.22
N ARG A 44 -1.18 -7.57 1.63
CA ARG A 44 -0.92 -8.86 2.31
C ARG A 44 -0.09 -9.80 1.45
N ARG A 45 -0.42 -9.92 0.16
CA ARG A 45 0.38 -10.69 -0.81
C ARG A 45 1.82 -10.16 -0.96
N ASN A 46 2.05 -8.89 -0.63
CA ASN A 46 3.36 -8.24 -0.66
C ASN A 46 4.03 -8.13 0.73
N GLY A 47 3.49 -8.82 1.74
CA GLY A 47 4.09 -8.95 3.07
C GLY A 47 3.58 -7.99 4.14
N TRP A 48 2.42 -7.35 3.95
CA TRP A 48 1.72 -6.65 5.03
C TRP A 48 0.90 -7.62 5.88
N ASN A 49 1.00 -7.55 7.21
CA ASN A 49 0.35 -8.52 8.10
C ASN A 49 -0.84 -7.95 8.91
N GLY A 50 -1.22 -6.69 8.69
CA GLY A 50 -2.19 -5.98 9.54
C GLY A 50 -1.47 -5.12 10.55
#